data_AF-A0A2S3ZTU0-F1
#
_entry.id   AF-A0A2S3ZTU0-F1
#
_cell.length_a   1.000
_cell.length_b   1.000
_cell.length_c   1.000
_cell.angle_alpha   90.00
_cell.angle_beta   90.00
_cell.angle_gamma   90.00
#
_symmetry.space_group_name_H-M   'P 1'
#
loop_
_entity.id
_entity.type
_entity.pdbx_description
1 polymer ?
#
loop_
_entity_poly.entity_id
_entity_poly.type
_entity_poly.pdbx_seq_one_letter_code
_entity_poly.pdbx_strand_id
1 'polypeptide(L)'
;MKRGKKNWSPVAATLAKAMRTYTTIIVLMLALSSANADALLRHLTVERQITALYNSDLAHPVLARTTSATACVDTADTFSCHQSFSGGDIYWTQKTGATYVTNGPLRTHWLSTGGPTGPFGPPSGNPTPLPGKGSTQNFTTGSLVYSPSTGTHETLGAIRTTWVNSGSEGGPLGFPISDESTIGQGQAQNFQNGTIYWSPSTGAHITINGEIESRYVALGGPSGQLGFPVGEKIAAGTGWAQRFATGYLVTGPTAGAKIVNLETFHGWGANRERLGWPVKDSWADGRGVHTAFQRIETIWDPQTKALYSATTVNKATAIIIGDSQLAGDSWTEQGARAAGFPKKVELGFGGWGYTRTTPSTGGTPDDVLSSLRILLPQGNPGAIFITLGGNDATANASDHDIITHATKTWAELHRLYPKTPIIVNGVMSTNAPGHTNRRHVDQLIIQAAKSQGYIPVSVAGMATTASNNYKDNVHLNQTGHNLVAITYTAALLKAIGK
;
A
#
# COMPACT_ATOMS: atom_id res chain seq x y z
N MET A 1 50.35 -4.71 81.98
CA MET A 1 50.12 -4.01 80.69
C MET A 1 49.24 -4.91 79.81
N LYS A 2 47.96 -4.56 79.62
CA LYS A 2 46.97 -5.39 78.91
C LYS A 2 47.30 -5.48 77.41
N ARG A 3 47.43 -6.69 76.86
CA ARG A 3 47.46 -6.93 75.40
C ARG A 3 46.03 -6.86 74.86
N GLY A 4 45.74 -5.83 74.06
CA GLY A 4 44.45 -5.69 73.36
C GLY A 4 44.32 -6.70 72.23
N LYS A 5 43.26 -7.52 72.27
CA LYS A 5 42.81 -8.32 71.11
C LYS A 5 42.27 -7.35 70.06
N LYS A 6 42.91 -7.30 68.88
CA LYS A 6 42.35 -6.62 67.70
C LYS A 6 41.13 -7.40 67.22
N ASN A 7 39.94 -6.83 67.43
CA ASN A 7 38.72 -7.27 66.77
C ASN A 7 38.80 -6.88 65.28
N TRP A 8 38.87 -7.87 64.41
CA TRP A 8 38.72 -7.68 62.97
C TRP A 8 37.24 -7.42 62.67
N SER A 9 36.95 -6.47 61.77
CA SER A 9 35.56 -6.21 61.34
C SER A 9 34.99 -7.43 60.59
N PRO A 10 33.65 -7.64 60.60
CA PRO A 10 33.02 -8.74 59.87
C PRO A 10 33.37 -8.77 58.38
N VAL A 11 33.65 -7.60 57.80
CA VAL A 11 34.04 -7.41 56.40
C VAL A 11 35.43 -7.98 56.12
N ALA A 12 36.39 -7.80 57.03
CA ALA A 12 37.75 -8.32 56.84
C ALA A 12 37.85 -9.84 57.03
N ALA A 13 37.02 -10.42 57.90
CA ALA A 13 36.89 -11.87 58.03
C ALA A 13 36.26 -12.51 56.78
N THR A 14 35.30 -11.82 56.15
CA THR A 14 34.64 -12.27 54.91
C THR A 14 35.60 -12.19 53.71
N LEU A 15 36.40 -11.13 53.60
CA LEU A 15 37.46 -10.98 52.59
C LEU A 15 38.58 -12.02 52.75
N ALA A 16 39.00 -12.33 53.98
CA ALA A 16 40.00 -13.37 54.23
C ALA A 16 39.47 -14.79 53.93
N LYS A 17 38.18 -15.04 54.18
CA LYS A 17 37.52 -16.30 53.81
C LYS A 17 37.42 -16.43 52.29
N ALA A 18 37.00 -15.37 51.59
CA ALA A 18 36.96 -15.33 50.13
C ALA A 18 38.36 -15.55 49.51
N MET A 19 39.39 -14.83 49.98
CA MET A 19 40.76 -15.01 49.47
C MET A 19 41.29 -16.43 49.70
N ARG A 20 41.04 -17.06 50.85
CA ARG A 20 41.41 -18.47 51.08
C ARG A 20 40.68 -19.43 50.14
N THR A 21 39.40 -19.19 49.86
CA THR A 21 38.65 -19.99 48.88
C THR A 21 39.25 -19.84 47.49
N TYR A 22 39.60 -18.62 47.06
CA TYR A 22 40.27 -18.36 45.78
C TYR A 22 41.64 -19.02 45.68
N THR A 23 42.48 -18.96 46.73
CA THR A 23 43.80 -19.63 46.72
C THR A 23 43.67 -21.15 46.68
N THR A 24 42.68 -21.72 47.36
CA THR A 24 42.43 -23.17 47.36
C THR A 24 41.92 -23.65 45.99
N ILE A 25 41.10 -22.85 45.32
CA ILE A 25 40.63 -23.12 43.95
C ILE A 25 41.79 -23.07 42.94
N ILE A 26 42.70 -22.09 43.06
CA ILE A 26 43.90 -21.99 42.21
C ILE A 26 44.81 -23.21 42.37
N VAL A 27 44.99 -23.71 43.60
CA VAL A 27 45.78 -24.93 43.88
C VAL A 27 45.08 -26.18 43.36
N LEU A 28 43.74 -26.26 43.39
CA LEU A 28 42.98 -27.36 42.80
C LEU A 28 43.06 -27.37 41.26
N MET A 29 43.04 -26.20 40.61
CA MET A 29 43.19 -26.06 39.16
C MET A 29 44.54 -26.56 38.64
N LEU A 30 45.61 -26.43 39.43
CA LEU A 30 46.95 -26.90 39.08
C LEU A 30 47.10 -28.43 39.12
N ALA A 31 46.13 -29.17 39.68
CA ALA A 31 46.14 -30.63 39.80
C ALA A 31 45.12 -31.35 38.89
N LEU A 32 44.40 -30.61 38.05
CA LEU A 32 43.35 -31.11 37.15
C LEU A 32 43.88 -31.23 35.72
N SER A 33 43.35 -32.17 34.92
CA SER A 33 43.60 -32.17 33.47
C SER A 33 43.13 -30.84 32.86
N SER A 34 43.70 -30.40 31.72
CA SER A 34 43.29 -29.14 31.07
C SER A 34 41.78 -29.07 30.82
N ALA A 35 41.18 -30.19 30.41
CA ALA A 35 39.73 -30.31 30.23
C ALA A 35 38.93 -30.08 31.53
N ASN A 36 39.44 -30.55 32.67
CA ASN A 36 38.78 -30.37 33.96
C ASN A 36 38.95 -28.95 34.52
N ALA A 37 40.09 -28.29 34.24
CA ALA A 37 40.32 -26.89 34.58
C ALA A 37 39.40 -25.96 33.78
N ASP A 38 39.22 -26.23 32.48
CA ASP A 38 38.31 -25.46 31.62
C ASP A 38 36.84 -25.63 32.04
N ALA A 39 36.42 -26.85 32.38
CA ALA A 39 35.08 -27.12 32.88
C ALA A 39 34.79 -26.38 34.20
N LEU A 40 35.75 -26.38 35.13
CA LEU A 40 35.64 -25.67 36.40
C LEU A 40 35.59 -24.15 36.19
N LEU A 41 36.44 -23.61 35.32
CA LEU A 41 36.45 -22.18 35.01
C LEU A 41 35.13 -21.71 34.37
N ARG A 42 34.55 -22.53 33.48
CA ARG A 42 33.21 -22.29 32.91
C ARG A 42 32.15 -22.22 34.01
N HIS A 43 32.09 -23.20 34.91
CA HIS A 43 31.12 -23.22 36.01
C HIS A 43 31.25 -21.97 36.92
N LEU A 44 32.47 -21.64 37.36
CA LEU A 44 32.71 -20.47 38.21
C LEU A 44 32.33 -19.15 37.52
N THR A 45 32.55 -19.06 36.21
CA THR A 45 32.14 -17.89 35.41
C THR A 45 30.63 -17.76 35.38
N VAL A 46 29.90 -18.85 35.18
CA VAL A 46 28.43 -18.85 35.17
C VAL A 46 27.85 -18.50 36.54
N GLU A 47 28.37 -19.11 37.61
CA GLU A 47 27.94 -18.78 38.98
C GLU A 47 28.13 -17.31 39.30
N ARG A 48 29.23 -16.70 38.85
CA ARG A 48 29.48 -15.26 39.02
C ARG A 48 28.44 -14.42 38.27
N GLN A 49 28.03 -14.82 37.06
CA GLN A 49 27.01 -14.11 36.29
C GLN A 49 25.62 -14.24 36.91
N ILE A 50 25.24 -15.44 37.36
CA ILE A 50 23.99 -15.68 38.10
C ILE A 50 23.96 -14.83 39.38
N THR A 51 25.05 -14.84 40.15
CA THR A 51 25.18 -14.05 41.38
C THR A 51 25.13 -12.55 41.09
N ALA A 52 25.77 -12.08 40.02
CA ALA A 52 25.74 -10.69 39.63
C ALA A 52 24.32 -10.23 39.25
N LEU A 53 23.59 -11.05 38.47
CA LEU A 53 22.19 -10.75 38.13
C LEU A 53 21.31 -10.76 39.39
N TYR A 54 21.42 -11.78 40.24
CA TYR A 54 20.65 -11.87 41.49
C TYR A 54 20.84 -10.65 42.40
N ASN A 55 22.05 -10.09 42.46
CA ASN A 55 22.35 -8.91 43.27
C ASN A 55 22.02 -7.58 42.59
N SER A 56 21.44 -7.60 41.38
CA SER A 56 20.99 -6.38 40.71
C SER A 56 19.73 -5.80 41.34
N ASP A 57 19.56 -4.48 41.26
CA ASP A 57 18.39 -3.76 41.78
C ASP A 57 17.07 -4.24 41.15
N LEU A 58 17.12 -4.82 39.95
CA LEU A 58 15.95 -5.35 39.24
C LEU A 58 15.55 -6.74 39.72
N ALA A 59 16.52 -7.63 39.93
CA ALA A 59 16.25 -9.05 40.21
C ALA A 59 16.17 -9.37 41.70
N HIS A 60 17.02 -8.74 42.54
CA HIS A 60 17.09 -9.06 43.97
C HIS A 60 15.73 -8.91 44.68
N PRO A 61 14.98 -7.80 44.49
CA PRO A 61 13.72 -7.60 45.20
C PRO A 61 12.63 -8.61 44.81
N VAL A 62 12.64 -9.09 43.56
CA VAL A 62 11.60 -9.98 43.03
C VAL A 62 11.92 -11.46 43.21
N LEU A 63 13.20 -11.85 43.20
CA LEU A 63 13.63 -13.24 43.44
C LEU A 63 13.70 -13.57 44.94
N ALA A 64 13.84 -12.56 45.79
CA ALA A 64 13.88 -12.65 47.25
C ALA A 64 15.07 -13.46 47.79
N ARG A 65 14.92 -14.76 48.11
CA ARG A 65 16.01 -15.58 48.70
C ARG A 65 16.29 -16.84 47.89
N THR A 66 17.55 -17.25 47.86
CA THR A 66 18.00 -18.51 47.26
C THR A 66 17.33 -19.72 47.90
N THR A 67 16.88 -20.68 47.08
CA THR A 67 16.30 -21.96 47.54
C THR A 67 17.05 -23.20 47.05
N SER A 68 17.93 -23.06 46.04
CA SER A 68 18.79 -24.16 45.57
C SER A 68 20.24 -23.70 45.36
N ALA A 69 21.16 -24.68 45.30
CA ALA A 69 22.45 -24.47 44.67
C ALA A 69 22.28 -24.32 43.15
N THR A 70 23.30 -23.76 42.47
CA THR A 70 23.35 -23.72 41.01
C THR A 70 23.45 -25.14 40.47
N ALA A 71 22.56 -25.50 39.55
CA ALA A 71 22.56 -26.79 38.87
C ALA A 71 22.83 -26.57 37.37
N CYS A 72 23.87 -27.24 36.86
CA CYS A 72 24.26 -27.15 35.46
C CYS A 72 24.01 -28.46 34.72
N VAL A 73 23.55 -28.33 33.49
CA VAL A 73 23.45 -29.42 32.51
C VAL A 73 24.56 -29.22 31.51
N ASP A 74 25.48 -30.18 31.46
CA ASP A 74 26.63 -30.22 30.56
C ASP A 74 26.49 -31.44 29.65
N THR A 75 26.15 -31.19 28.39
CA THR A 75 26.00 -32.19 27.34
C THR A 75 26.88 -31.80 26.16
N ALA A 76 27.19 -32.74 25.27
CA ALA A 76 28.08 -32.49 24.12
C ALA A 76 27.69 -31.25 23.29
N ASP A 77 26.39 -30.93 23.22
CA ASP A 77 25.85 -29.85 22.39
C ASP A 77 25.32 -28.63 23.18
N THR A 78 25.17 -28.74 24.51
CA THR A 78 24.57 -27.69 25.33
C THR A 78 25.14 -27.62 26.73
N PHE A 79 25.57 -26.42 27.12
CA PHE A 79 25.90 -26.05 28.50
C PHE A 79 24.93 -24.98 28.99
N SER A 80 24.17 -25.30 30.03
CA SER A 80 23.20 -24.39 30.65
C SER A 80 23.18 -24.59 32.16
N CYS A 81 22.88 -23.53 32.90
CA CYS A 81 22.75 -23.60 34.36
C CYS A 81 21.47 -22.92 34.80
N HIS A 82 20.94 -23.35 35.94
CA HIS A 82 19.85 -22.64 36.59
C HIS A 82 20.02 -22.64 38.11
N GLN A 83 19.39 -21.68 38.76
CA GLN A 83 19.31 -21.61 40.20
C GLN A 83 17.92 -21.12 40.60
N SER A 84 17.33 -21.78 41.60
CA SER A 84 16.00 -21.46 42.11
C SER A 84 16.07 -20.53 43.31
N PHE A 85 15.05 -19.67 43.37
CA PHE A 85 14.82 -18.68 44.40
C PHE A 85 13.35 -18.74 44.82
N SER A 86 13.02 -18.19 45.99
CA SER A 86 11.63 -18.19 46.47
C SER A 86 10.68 -17.38 45.57
N GLY A 87 11.20 -16.40 44.85
CA GLY A 87 10.45 -15.53 43.94
C GLY A 87 10.55 -15.89 42.46
N GLY A 88 11.28 -16.95 42.09
CA GLY A 88 11.48 -17.34 40.69
C GLY A 88 12.78 -18.10 40.48
N ASP A 89 13.30 -18.07 39.25
CA ASP A 89 14.54 -18.78 38.90
C ASP A 89 15.44 -17.89 38.04
N ILE A 90 16.75 -18.08 38.13
CA ILE A 90 17.71 -17.57 37.16
C ILE A 90 18.14 -18.72 36.26
N TYR A 91 18.07 -18.51 34.95
CA TYR A 91 18.61 -19.39 33.93
C TYR A 91 19.81 -18.74 33.28
N TRP A 92 20.79 -19.56 32.91
CA TRP A 92 21.95 -19.15 32.15
C TRP A 92 22.11 -20.06 30.93
N THR A 93 22.30 -19.44 29.77
CA THR A 93 22.73 -20.15 28.56
C THR A 93 23.89 -19.41 27.92
N GLN A 94 24.69 -20.13 27.13
CA GLN A 94 25.77 -19.51 26.37
C GLN A 94 25.29 -18.42 25.40
N LYS A 95 24.04 -18.54 24.90
CA LYS A 95 23.46 -17.59 23.94
C LYS A 95 22.93 -16.31 24.60
N THR A 96 22.38 -16.42 25.80
CA THR A 96 21.59 -15.33 26.43
C THR A 96 22.26 -14.74 27.66
N GLY A 97 23.26 -15.42 28.22
CA GLY A 97 23.76 -15.12 29.56
C GLY A 97 22.72 -15.41 30.64
N ALA A 98 22.91 -14.83 31.82
CA ALA A 98 21.97 -14.96 32.94
C ALA A 98 20.72 -14.11 32.69
N THR A 99 19.55 -14.74 32.78
CA THR A 99 18.23 -14.12 32.71
C THR A 99 17.34 -14.71 33.80
N TYR A 100 16.39 -13.94 34.33
CA TYR A 100 15.50 -14.44 35.39
C TYR A 100 14.06 -14.57 34.92
N VAL A 101 13.31 -15.47 35.55
CA VAL A 101 11.85 -15.54 35.48
C VAL A 101 11.30 -15.30 36.87
N THR A 102 10.21 -14.56 37.00
CA THR A 102 9.55 -14.31 38.29
C THR A 102 8.32 -15.20 38.46
N ASN A 103 8.00 -15.55 39.69
CA ASN A 103 6.72 -16.19 40.01
C ASN A 103 5.56 -15.31 39.53
N GLY A 104 4.57 -15.94 38.91
CA GLY A 104 3.43 -15.25 38.33
C GLY A 104 2.96 -15.92 37.02
N PRO A 105 1.98 -15.30 36.35
CA PRO A 105 1.29 -15.91 35.20
C PRO A 105 2.22 -16.33 34.06
N LEU A 106 3.22 -15.50 33.72
CA LEU A 106 4.19 -15.82 32.66
C LEU A 106 4.97 -17.10 32.95
N ARG A 107 5.54 -17.23 34.16
CA ARG A 107 6.29 -18.42 34.57
C ARG A 107 5.38 -19.64 34.68
N THR A 108 4.17 -19.49 35.22
CA THR A 108 3.20 -20.59 35.32
C THR A 108 2.89 -21.16 33.94
N HIS A 109 2.60 -20.31 32.96
CA HIS A 109 2.31 -20.71 31.58
C HIS A 109 3.52 -21.34 30.88
N TRP A 110 4.70 -20.72 31.04
CA TRP A 110 5.94 -21.25 30.48
C TRP A 110 6.29 -22.64 31.03
N LEU A 111 6.12 -22.85 32.34
CA LEU A 111 6.38 -24.16 32.94
C LEU A 111 5.32 -25.21 32.54
N SER A 112 4.05 -24.82 32.36
CA SER A 112 3.02 -25.76 31.91
C SER A 112 3.23 -26.23 30.47
N THR A 113 3.99 -25.48 29.66
CA THR A 113 4.38 -25.88 28.30
C THR A 113 5.71 -26.65 28.25
N GLY A 114 6.29 -27.01 29.40
CA GLY A 114 7.53 -27.80 29.50
C GLY A 114 8.79 -26.98 29.80
N GLY A 115 8.65 -25.68 30.09
CA GLY A 115 9.73 -24.83 30.59
C GLY A 115 10.94 -24.76 29.63
N PRO A 116 12.18 -24.89 30.13
CA PRO A 116 13.40 -24.80 29.30
C PRO A 116 13.47 -25.82 28.16
N THR A 117 12.82 -26.97 28.30
CA THR A 117 12.76 -28.03 27.29
C THR A 117 11.49 -27.98 26.43
N GLY A 118 10.58 -27.06 26.76
CA GLY A 118 9.34 -26.83 26.03
C GLY A 118 9.54 -26.03 24.74
N PRO A 119 8.45 -25.72 24.02
CA PRO A 119 8.51 -25.08 22.70
C PRO A 119 9.13 -23.67 22.75
N PHE A 120 9.04 -22.97 23.90
CA PHE A 120 9.61 -21.64 24.13
C PHE A 120 11.13 -21.65 24.36
N GLY A 121 11.65 -22.75 24.87
CA GLY A 121 13.02 -22.84 25.37
C GLY A 121 13.28 -21.94 26.58
N PRO A 122 14.56 -21.70 26.91
CA PRO A 122 14.95 -20.85 28.04
C PRO A 122 14.65 -19.35 27.78
N PRO A 123 14.52 -18.55 28.85
CA PRO A 123 14.30 -17.10 28.75
C PRO A 123 15.47 -16.40 28.05
N SER A 124 15.16 -15.58 27.04
CA SER A 124 16.16 -14.82 26.28
C SER A 124 16.28 -13.36 26.75
N GLY A 125 15.49 -12.96 27.74
CA GLY A 125 15.55 -11.67 28.39
C GLY A 125 14.82 -11.70 29.73
N ASN A 126 15.07 -10.68 30.56
CA ASN A 126 14.38 -10.49 31.82
C ASN A 126 12.92 -10.10 31.59
N PRO A 127 11.99 -10.41 32.52
CA PRO A 127 10.61 -9.95 32.42
C PRO A 127 10.57 -8.43 32.50
N THR A 128 9.78 -7.81 31.64
CA THR A 128 9.52 -6.37 31.64
C THR A 128 8.17 -6.12 32.30
N PRO A 129 8.13 -5.55 33.51
CA PRO A 129 6.88 -5.17 34.15
C PRO A 129 6.25 -3.97 33.42
N LEU A 130 4.93 -4.00 33.28
CA LEU A 130 4.14 -2.92 32.70
C LEU A 130 3.22 -2.39 33.81
N PRO A 131 3.59 -1.30 34.51
CA PRO A 131 2.88 -0.85 35.70
C PRO A 131 1.37 -0.71 35.48
N GLY A 132 0.58 -1.46 36.27
CA GLY A 132 -0.88 -1.51 36.19
C GLY A 132 -1.48 -2.22 34.97
N LYS A 133 -0.66 -2.73 34.05
CA LYS A 133 -1.10 -3.28 32.76
C LYS A 133 -0.70 -4.73 32.52
N GLY A 134 0.33 -5.23 33.22
CA GLY A 134 0.77 -6.63 33.11
C GLY A 134 2.29 -6.78 33.05
N SER A 135 2.77 -7.75 32.28
CA SER A 135 4.21 -8.00 32.11
C SER A 135 4.49 -8.77 30.83
N THR A 136 5.66 -8.59 30.24
CA THR A 136 6.11 -9.35 29.06
C THR A 136 7.44 -10.06 29.34
N GLN A 137 7.69 -11.17 28.66
CA GLN A 137 9.00 -11.81 28.69
C GLN A 137 9.32 -12.48 27.36
N ASN A 138 10.56 -12.31 26.91
CA ASN A 138 11.08 -12.95 25.71
C ASN A 138 11.74 -14.29 26.05
N PHE A 139 11.44 -15.28 25.24
CA PHE A 139 12.02 -16.61 25.23
C PHE A 139 12.69 -16.88 23.90
N THR A 140 13.40 -18.01 23.79
CA THR A 140 14.23 -18.32 22.63
C THR A 140 13.44 -18.35 21.32
N THR A 141 12.19 -18.80 21.34
CA THR A 141 11.34 -18.98 20.14
C THR A 141 10.07 -18.13 20.15
N GLY A 142 9.88 -17.25 21.14
CA GLY A 142 8.63 -16.49 21.30
C GLY A 142 8.63 -15.47 22.43
N SER A 143 7.51 -14.79 22.60
CA SER A 143 7.23 -13.95 23.77
C SER A 143 6.01 -14.47 24.50
N LEU A 144 6.03 -14.37 25.83
CA LEU A 144 4.83 -14.46 26.65
C LEU A 144 4.45 -13.08 27.13
N VAL A 145 3.17 -12.76 27.01
CA VAL A 145 2.60 -11.45 27.34
C VAL A 145 1.42 -11.68 28.28
N TYR A 146 1.48 -11.09 29.46
CA TYR A 146 0.43 -11.15 30.46
C TYR A 146 -0.24 -9.79 30.59
N SER A 147 -1.58 -9.78 30.62
CA SER A 147 -2.36 -8.66 31.12
C SER A 147 -3.46 -9.14 32.08
N PRO A 148 -3.89 -8.35 33.07
CA PRO A 148 -4.99 -8.73 33.95
C PRO A 148 -6.31 -8.99 33.22
N SER A 149 -6.54 -8.37 32.06
CA SER A 149 -7.79 -8.48 31.31
C SER A 149 -7.83 -9.64 30.33
N THR A 150 -6.67 -10.11 29.85
CA THR A 150 -6.59 -11.14 28.79
C THR A 150 -5.95 -12.43 29.27
N GLY A 151 -5.19 -12.39 30.36
CA GLY A 151 -4.39 -13.54 30.80
C GLY A 151 -3.01 -13.55 30.14
N THR A 152 -2.39 -14.73 30.10
CA THR A 152 -1.08 -14.92 29.44
C THR A 152 -1.29 -15.45 28.03
N HIS A 153 -0.67 -14.80 27.05
CA HIS A 153 -0.72 -15.21 25.65
C HIS A 153 0.67 -15.32 25.04
N GLU A 154 0.75 -16.23 24.08
CA GLU A 154 1.93 -16.56 23.31
C GLU A 154 1.98 -15.75 22.02
N THR A 155 3.13 -15.18 21.67
CA THR A 155 3.34 -14.51 20.37
C THR A 155 4.62 -15.05 19.74
N LEU A 156 4.55 -15.60 18.53
CA LEU A 156 5.61 -16.37 17.89
C LEU A 156 5.98 -15.80 16.50
N GLY A 157 7.15 -16.23 16.00
CA GLY A 157 7.55 -16.07 14.60
C GLY A 157 7.30 -14.69 13.98
N ALA A 158 6.73 -14.69 12.77
CA ALA A 158 6.51 -13.48 11.99
C ALA A 158 5.43 -12.57 12.60
N ILE A 159 4.41 -13.14 13.24
CA ILE A 159 3.35 -12.36 13.92
C ILE A 159 3.96 -11.55 15.06
N ARG A 160 4.82 -12.17 15.87
CA ARG A 160 5.60 -11.49 16.92
C ARG A 160 6.46 -10.39 16.36
N THR A 161 7.21 -10.66 15.29
CA THR A 161 8.08 -9.65 14.66
C THR A 161 7.26 -8.44 14.21
N THR A 162 6.11 -8.65 13.57
CA THR A 162 5.21 -7.56 13.16
C THR A 162 4.64 -6.79 14.36
N TRP A 163 4.18 -7.49 15.40
CA TRP A 163 3.68 -6.85 16.62
C TRP A 163 4.73 -5.99 17.32
N VAL A 164 5.94 -6.53 17.51
CA VAL A 164 7.07 -5.80 18.12
C VAL A 164 7.45 -4.58 17.30
N ASN A 165 7.56 -4.72 15.97
CA ASN A 165 7.87 -3.60 15.08
C ASN A 165 6.78 -2.52 15.07
N SER A 166 5.54 -2.87 15.44
CA SER A 166 4.43 -1.93 15.58
C SER A 166 4.38 -1.21 16.95
N GLY A 167 5.31 -1.50 17.86
CA GLY A 167 5.38 -0.89 19.19
C GLY A 167 4.84 -1.77 20.34
N SER A 168 4.65 -3.08 20.07
CA SER A 168 4.18 -4.05 21.05
C SER A 168 2.88 -3.62 21.75
N GLU A 169 2.75 -3.82 23.06
CA GLU A 169 1.59 -3.42 23.87
C GLU A 169 1.36 -1.91 23.95
N GLY A 170 2.39 -1.09 23.67
CA GLY A 170 2.30 0.35 23.58
C GLY A 170 1.89 0.85 22.19
N GLY A 171 1.87 -0.05 21.22
CA GLY A 171 1.54 0.20 19.82
C GLY A 171 0.02 0.22 19.54
N PRO A 172 -0.36 0.36 18.27
CA PRO A 172 -1.76 0.49 17.88
C PRO A 172 -2.59 -0.77 18.14
N LEU A 173 -1.96 -1.94 18.19
CA LEU A 173 -2.66 -3.22 18.43
C LEU A 173 -2.98 -3.48 19.91
N GLY A 174 -2.18 -2.96 20.83
CA GLY A 174 -2.28 -3.28 22.26
C GLY A 174 -1.84 -4.71 22.57
N PHE A 175 -2.43 -5.29 23.62
CA PHE A 175 -2.10 -6.64 24.09
C PHE A 175 -2.71 -7.73 23.20
N PRO A 176 -2.05 -8.91 23.08
CA PRO A 176 -2.70 -10.10 22.54
C PRO A 176 -3.88 -10.51 23.44
N ILE A 177 -4.94 -11.01 22.80
CA ILE A 177 -6.16 -11.51 23.46
C ILE A 177 -6.43 -12.99 23.11
N SER A 178 -5.60 -13.56 22.25
CA SER A 178 -5.59 -14.98 21.91
C SER A 178 -4.15 -15.41 21.64
N ASP A 179 -3.91 -16.72 21.67
CA ASP A 179 -2.72 -17.28 21.04
C ASP A 179 -2.89 -17.29 19.51
N GLU A 180 -1.82 -17.66 18.79
CA GLU A 180 -1.88 -17.86 17.34
C GLU A 180 -2.81 -19.04 16.99
N SER A 181 -3.62 -18.85 15.95
CA SER A 181 -4.56 -19.86 15.46
C SER A 181 -4.39 -20.06 13.96
N THR A 182 -4.50 -21.31 13.52
CA THR A 182 -4.38 -21.65 12.10
C THR A 182 -5.63 -21.26 11.34
N ILE A 183 -5.43 -20.54 10.23
CA ILE A 183 -6.50 -20.11 9.33
C ILE A 183 -6.11 -20.38 7.89
N GLY A 184 -6.79 -21.33 7.24
CA GLY A 184 -6.42 -21.78 5.90
C GLY A 184 -4.97 -22.29 5.85
N GLN A 185 -4.13 -21.64 5.03
CA GLN A 185 -2.69 -21.94 4.89
C GLN A 185 -1.79 -21.03 5.74
N GLY A 186 -2.38 -20.24 6.65
CA GLY A 186 -1.68 -19.23 7.44
C GLY A 186 -2.02 -19.28 8.92
N GLN A 187 -1.56 -18.26 9.64
CA GLN A 187 -1.80 -18.07 11.07
C GLN A 187 -2.45 -16.70 11.30
N ALA A 188 -3.24 -16.57 12.36
CA ALA A 188 -3.76 -15.31 12.82
C ALA A 188 -3.70 -15.21 14.34
N GLN A 189 -3.43 -14.01 14.85
CA GLN A 189 -3.52 -13.71 16.27
C GLN A 189 -4.33 -12.44 16.50
N ASN A 190 -5.26 -12.54 17.45
CA ASN A 190 -6.09 -11.42 17.84
C ASN A 190 -5.39 -10.59 18.92
N PHE A 191 -5.46 -9.28 18.75
CA PHE A 191 -5.02 -8.27 19.70
C PHE A 191 -6.20 -7.37 20.06
N GLN A 192 -6.05 -6.56 21.11
CA GLN A 192 -7.13 -5.69 21.61
C GLN A 192 -7.75 -4.81 20.52
N ASN A 193 -6.93 -4.28 19.61
CA ASN A 193 -7.34 -3.30 18.61
C ASN A 193 -7.16 -3.79 17.16
N GLY A 194 -6.98 -5.09 16.93
CA GLY A 194 -6.82 -5.63 15.58
C GLY A 194 -6.36 -7.06 15.55
N THR A 195 -6.11 -7.57 14.35
CA THR A 195 -5.60 -8.92 14.12
C THR A 195 -4.34 -8.84 13.27
N ILE A 196 -3.33 -9.65 13.59
CA ILE A 196 -2.22 -9.89 12.67
C ILE A 196 -2.49 -11.19 11.93
N TYR A 197 -2.47 -11.14 10.60
CA TYR A 197 -2.60 -12.29 9.73
C TYR A 197 -1.26 -12.58 9.06
N TRP A 198 -0.84 -13.84 9.04
CA TRP A 198 0.35 -14.30 8.34
C TRP A 198 0.03 -15.41 7.36
N SER A 199 0.60 -15.37 6.15
CA SER A 199 0.66 -16.51 5.24
C SER A 199 2.04 -16.63 4.59
N PRO A 200 2.44 -17.81 4.08
CA PRO A 200 3.68 -17.95 3.32
C PRO A 200 3.76 -17.02 2.11
N SER A 201 2.63 -16.74 1.46
CA SER A 201 2.57 -15.91 0.24
C SER A 201 2.57 -14.41 0.49
N THR A 202 2.14 -13.95 1.67
CA THR A 202 1.93 -12.52 1.95
C THR A 202 2.82 -11.99 3.06
N GLY A 203 3.34 -12.83 3.95
CA GLY A 203 3.95 -12.36 5.19
C GLY A 203 2.90 -11.93 6.23
N ALA A 204 3.36 -11.33 7.33
CA ALA A 204 2.53 -10.93 8.47
C ALA A 204 2.09 -9.47 8.37
N HIS A 205 0.78 -9.23 8.38
CA HIS A 205 0.16 -7.91 8.18
C HIS A 205 -0.92 -7.61 9.20
N ILE A 206 -1.05 -6.33 9.57
CA ILE A 206 -1.97 -5.86 10.58
C ILE A 206 -3.28 -5.40 9.94
N THR A 207 -4.41 -5.88 10.47
CA THR A 207 -5.74 -5.34 10.20
C THR A 207 -6.30 -4.76 11.50
N ILE A 208 -6.22 -3.44 11.64
CA ILE A 208 -6.70 -2.69 12.82
C ILE A 208 -8.23 -2.62 12.81
N ASN A 209 -8.84 -2.78 13.99
CA ASN A 209 -10.29 -2.68 14.22
C ASN A 209 -10.88 -1.42 13.58
N GLY A 210 -12.10 -1.56 13.06
CA GLY A 210 -12.83 -0.52 12.35
C GLY A 210 -13.46 -1.05 11.06
N GLU A 211 -13.98 -0.17 10.22
CA GLU A 211 -14.83 -0.57 9.09
C GLU A 211 -14.18 -1.55 8.10
N ILE A 212 -12.88 -1.41 7.84
CA ILE A 212 -12.13 -2.33 6.97
C ILE A 212 -12.07 -3.72 7.60
N GLU A 213 -11.69 -3.81 8.88
CA GLU A 213 -11.59 -5.07 9.61
C GLU A 213 -12.96 -5.75 9.69
N SER A 214 -13.98 -5.01 10.10
CA SER A 214 -15.32 -5.59 10.29
C SER A 214 -15.91 -6.05 8.97
N ARG A 215 -15.65 -5.32 7.87
CA ARG A 215 -16.02 -5.77 6.52
C ARG A 215 -15.21 -7.00 6.11
N TYR A 216 -13.91 -7.03 6.36
CA TYR A 216 -13.05 -8.15 6.00
C TYR A 216 -13.50 -9.45 6.68
N VAL A 217 -13.78 -9.41 7.98
CA VAL A 217 -14.31 -10.56 8.73
C VAL A 217 -15.68 -10.97 8.22
N ALA A 218 -16.59 -10.02 7.96
CA ALA A 218 -17.91 -10.31 7.39
C ALA A 218 -17.86 -10.95 5.99
N LEU A 219 -16.76 -10.73 5.25
CA LEU A 219 -16.49 -11.35 3.96
C LEU A 219 -15.81 -12.72 4.06
N GLY A 220 -15.62 -13.26 5.27
CA GLY A 220 -14.99 -14.55 5.54
C GLY A 220 -13.50 -14.49 5.85
N GLY A 221 -12.93 -13.29 6.04
CA GLY A 221 -11.52 -13.11 6.37
C GLY A 221 -10.58 -13.73 5.33
N PRO A 222 -9.46 -14.35 5.76
CA PRO A 222 -8.51 -15.00 4.85
C PRO A 222 -9.09 -16.12 3.98
N SER A 223 -10.15 -16.79 4.44
CA SER A 223 -10.85 -17.83 3.68
C SER A 223 -11.91 -17.26 2.72
N GLY A 224 -12.16 -15.96 2.79
CA GLY A 224 -13.11 -15.24 1.97
C GLY A 224 -12.55 -14.81 0.61
N GLN A 225 -13.38 -14.07 -0.14
CA GLN A 225 -13.06 -13.65 -1.51
C GLN A 225 -11.83 -12.73 -1.65
N LEU A 226 -11.41 -12.06 -0.57
CA LEU A 226 -10.27 -11.14 -0.55
C LEU A 226 -8.92 -11.82 -0.30
N GLY A 227 -8.93 -13.01 0.32
CA GLY A 227 -7.72 -13.69 0.78
C GLY A 227 -6.98 -12.96 1.90
N PHE A 228 -5.72 -13.32 2.14
CA PHE A 228 -4.89 -12.70 3.17
C PHE A 228 -4.58 -11.22 2.87
N PRO A 229 -4.35 -10.39 3.90
CA PRO A 229 -3.82 -9.04 3.71
C PRO A 229 -2.40 -9.09 3.10
N VAL A 230 -2.07 -8.13 2.25
CA VAL A 230 -0.76 -7.99 1.57
C VAL A 230 -0.06 -6.68 1.96
N GLY A 231 -0.68 -5.91 2.84
CA GLY A 231 -0.16 -4.64 3.30
C GLY A 231 -0.99 -4.06 4.41
N GLU A 232 -0.43 -3.06 5.06
CA GLU A 232 -1.06 -2.36 6.17
C GLU A 232 -2.19 -1.44 5.67
N LYS A 233 -3.05 -1.02 6.61
CA LYS A 233 -4.03 0.03 6.36
C LYS A 233 -3.32 1.35 6.06
N ILE A 234 -3.61 1.95 4.91
CA ILE A 234 -3.05 3.22 4.43
C ILE A 234 -4.12 4.31 4.32
N ALA A 235 -3.70 5.57 4.46
CA ALA A 235 -4.56 6.71 4.21
C ALA A 235 -4.90 6.82 2.71
N ALA A 236 -6.16 7.13 2.40
CA ALA A 236 -6.66 7.25 1.03
C ALA A 236 -7.39 8.59 0.82
N GLY A 237 -6.77 9.72 1.19
CA GLY A 237 -7.46 11.01 1.30
C GLY A 237 -8.07 11.16 2.69
N THR A 238 -9.37 11.45 2.78
CA THR A 238 -10.08 11.53 4.07
C THR A 238 -10.57 10.17 4.60
N GLY A 239 -10.28 9.09 3.88
CA GLY A 239 -10.64 7.72 4.24
C GLY A 239 -9.43 6.79 4.30
N TRP A 240 -9.68 5.49 4.27
CA TRP A 240 -8.66 4.46 4.44
C TRP A 240 -8.78 3.37 3.39
N ALA A 241 -7.66 2.73 3.08
CA ALA A 241 -7.62 1.54 2.23
C ALA A 241 -6.71 0.49 2.83
N GLN A 242 -7.01 -0.79 2.60
CA GLN A 242 -6.08 -1.88 2.89
C GLN A 242 -6.06 -2.86 1.73
N ARG A 243 -4.86 -3.32 1.38
CA ARG A 243 -4.64 -4.27 0.29
C ARG A 243 -4.76 -5.71 0.81
N PHE A 244 -5.49 -6.52 0.06
CA PHE A 244 -5.61 -7.96 0.22
C PHE A 244 -5.16 -8.67 -1.08
N ALA A 245 -5.08 -9.99 -1.06
CA ALA A 245 -4.55 -10.79 -2.16
C ALA A 245 -5.24 -10.50 -3.51
N THR A 246 -6.55 -10.29 -3.51
CA THR A 246 -7.35 -10.15 -4.75
C THR A 246 -8.00 -8.78 -4.93
N GLY A 247 -7.80 -7.84 -4.01
CA GLY A 247 -8.43 -6.52 -4.06
C GLY A 247 -8.09 -5.62 -2.88
N TYR A 248 -8.72 -4.46 -2.84
CA TYR A 248 -8.66 -3.52 -1.73
C TYR A 248 -10.00 -3.46 -1.01
N LEU A 249 -9.98 -3.28 0.31
CA LEU A 249 -11.11 -2.66 0.99
C LEU A 249 -10.83 -1.17 1.13
N VAL A 250 -11.79 -0.34 0.72
CA VAL A 250 -11.69 1.12 0.75
C VAL A 250 -12.89 1.69 1.50
N THR A 251 -12.63 2.50 2.52
CA THR A 251 -13.64 3.30 3.23
C THR A 251 -13.46 4.78 2.92
N GLY A 252 -14.59 5.47 2.74
CA GLY A 252 -14.68 6.91 2.59
C GLY A 252 -15.40 7.55 3.78
N PRO A 253 -15.57 8.89 3.80
CA PRO A 253 -16.11 9.62 4.95
C PRO A 253 -17.59 9.30 5.29
N THR A 254 -18.34 8.69 4.38
CA THR A 254 -19.79 8.46 4.56
C THR A 254 -20.24 7.05 4.21
N ALA A 255 -19.32 6.14 3.86
CA ALA A 255 -19.67 4.83 3.32
C ALA A 255 -18.81 3.74 3.96
N GLY A 256 -19.48 2.66 4.41
CA GLY A 256 -18.78 1.47 4.88
C GLY A 256 -17.89 0.87 3.79
N ALA A 257 -16.84 0.15 4.21
CA ALA A 257 -15.80 -0.35 3.33
C ALA A 257 -16.35 -1.12 2.11
N LYS A 258 -15.81 -0.82 0.92
CA LYS A 258 -16.15 -1.47 -0.36
C LYS A 258 -14.95 -2.19 -0.94
N ILE A 259 -15.23 -3.31 -1.60
CA ILE A 259 -14.22 -4.03 -2.39
C ILE A 259 -13.93 -3.21 -3.65
N VAL A 260 -12.66 -2.91 -3.89
CA VAL A 260 -12.18 -2.27 -5.12
C VAL A 260 -11.15 -3.19 -5.78
N ASN A 261 -11.34 -3.51 -7.05
CA ASN A 261 -10.39 -4.28 -7.84
C ASN A 261 -8.99 -3.64 -7.85
N LEU A 262 -7.94 -4.47 -7.86
CA LEU A 262 -6.54 -4.02 -7.80
C LEU A 262 -6.21 -2.96 -8.86
N GLU A 263 -6.57 -3.22 -10.11
CA GLU A 263 -6.23 -2.36 -11.24
C GLU A 263 -7.05 -1.07 -11.23
N THR A 264 -8.33 -1.16 -10.84
CA THR A 264 -9.16 0.03 -10.62
C THR A 264 -8.61 0.88 -9.48
N PHE A 265 -8.10 0.30 -8.39
CA PHE A 265 -7.55 1.05 -7.26
C PHE A 265 -6.34 1.91 -7.66
N HIS A 266 -5.44 1.37 -8.50
CA HIS A 266 -4.30 2.12 -9.03
C HIS A 266 -4.74 3.40 -9.78
N GLY A 267 -5.74 3.30 -10.65
CA GLY A 267 -6.29 4.45 -11.37
C GLY A 267 -7.12 5.40 -10.49
N TRP A 268 -7.84 4.84 -9.52
CA TRP A 268 -8.69 5.61 -8.61
C TRP A 268 -7.89 6.49 -7.65
N GLY A 269 -6.76 6.00 -7.12
CA GLY A 269 -5.94 6.72 -6.14
C GLY A 269 -5.50 8.12 -6.60
N ALA A 270 -5.17 8.27 -7.89
CA ALA A 270 -4.78 9.55 -8.50
C ALA A 270 -5.98 10.44 -8.88
N ASN A 271 -7.18 9.87 -8.98
CA ASN A 271 -8.36 10.53 -9.56
C ASN A 271 -9.57 10.57 -8.61
N ARG A 272 -9.35 10.40 -7.30
CA ARG A 272 -10.41 10.28 -6.29
C ARG A 272 -11.45 11.39 -6.33
N GLU A 273 -11.03 12.63 -6.50
CA GLU A 273 -11.95 13.78 -6.56
C GLU A 273 -12.86 13.73 -7.79
N ARG A 274 -12.35 13.19 -8.90
CA ARG A 274 -13.07 13.07 -10.16
C ARG A 274 -14.06 11.92 -10.16
N LEU A 275 -13.64 10.75 -9.65
CA LEU A 275 -14.49 9.55 -9.64
C LEU A 275 -15.44 9.54 -8.43
N GLY A 276 -15.00 10.09 -7.30
CA GLY A 276 -15.66 9.97 -6.00
C GLY A 276 -15.29 8.67 -5.27
N TRP A 277 -15.92 8.46 -4.11
CA TRP A 277 -15.73 7.24 -3.31
C TRP A 277 -16.48 6.05 -3.92
N PRO A 278 -15.99 4.81 -3.73
CA PRO A 278 -16.70 3.62 -4.19
C PRO A 278 -18.02 3.49 -3.43
N VAL A 279 -19.11 3.25 -4.16
CA VAL A 279 -20.45 3.10 -3.59
C VAL A 279 -20.94 1.65 -3.60
N LYS A 280 -20.28 0.79 -4.37
CA LYS A 280 -20.60 -0.63 -4.53
C LYS A 280 -19.30 -1.44 -4.63
N ASP A 281 -19.33 -2.66 -4.10
CA ASP A 281 -18.23 -3.62 -4.28
C ASP A 281 -17.99 -3.86 -5.76
N SER A 282 -16.73 -3.97 -6.18
CA SER A 282 -16.40 -4.34 -7.54
C SER A 282 -17.07 -5.66 -7.93
N TRP A 283 -17.54 -5.76 -9.17
CA TRP A 283 -18.16 -6.97 -9.71
C TRP A 283 -17.66 -7.24 -11.13
N ALA A 284 -17.71 -8.49 -11.58
CA ALA A 284 -17.31 -8.85 -12.94
C ALA A 284 -18.54 -9.23 -13.78
N ASP A 285 -18.49 -8.90 -15.06
CA ASP A 285 -19.39 -9.42 -16.10
C ASP A 285 -18.56 -9.83 -17.35
N GLY A 286 -19.23 -10.19 -18.44
CA GLY A 286 -18.57 -10.60 -19.68
C GLY A 286 -17.75 -9.48 -20.37
N ARG A 287 -17.86 -8.23 -19.93
CA ARG A 287 -17.12 -7.07 -20.45
C ARG A 287 -15.89 -6.74 -19.62
N GLY A 288 -15.85 -7.07 -18.34
CA GLY A 288 -14.71 -6.74 -17.48
C GLY A 288 -15.08 -6.63 -16.00
N VAL A 289 -14.21 -5.96 -15.25
CA VAL A 289 -14.39 -5.75 -13.80
C VAL A 289 -14.83 -4.32 -13.53
N HIS A 290 -16.04 -4.19 -13.00
CA HIS A 290 -16.72 -2.94 -12.72
C HIS A 290 -16.42 -2.44 -11.31
N THR A 291 -16.41 -1.11 -11.16
CA THR A 291 -16.54 -0.44 -9.87
C THR A 291 -17.41 0.80 -10.04
N ALA A 292 -18.49 0.88 -9.26
CA ALA A 292 -19.33 2.07 -9.21
C ALA A 292 -18.79 3.04 -8.15
N PHE A 293 -18.50 4.26 -8.58
CA PHE A 293 -18.15 5.39 -7.72
C PHE A 293 -19.29 6.41 -7.71
N GLN A 294 -19.23 7.37 -6.79
CA GLN A 294 -20.26 8.41 -6.64
C GLN A 294 -20.55 9.19 -7.93
N ARG A 295 -19.56 9.37 -8.81
CA ARG A 295 -19.70 10.20 -10.02
C ARG A 295 -19.67 9.40 -11.32
N ILE A 296 -19.19 8.16 -11.29
CA ILE A 296 -18.98 7.36 -12.50
C ILE A 296 -18.86 5.88 -12.18
N GLU A 297 -19.34 5.04 -13.08
CA GLU A 297 -18.98 3.62 -13.09
C GLU A 297 -17.79 3.41 -14.02
N THR A 298 -16.77 2.73 -13.52
CA THR A 298 -15.57 2.35 -14.27
C THR A 298 -15.61 0.88 -14.61
N ILE A 299 -14.92 0.49 -15.68
CA ILE A 299 -14.68 -0.90 -16.02
C ILE A 299 -13.22 -1.12 -16.39
N TRP A 300 -12.58 -2.06 -15.72
CA TRP A 300 -11.27 -2.58 -16.09
C TRP A 300 -11.43 -3.66 -17.16
N ASP A 301 -10.79 -3.46 -18.30
CA ASP A 301 -10.77 -4.41 -19.40
C ASP A 301 -9.47 -5.22 -19.38
N PRO A 302 -9.51 -6.54 -19.10
CA PRO A 302 -8.30 -7.36 -19.07
C PRO A 302 -7.66 -7.55 -20.45
N GLN A 303 -8.38 -7.33 -21.55
CA GLN A 303 -7.84 -7.50 -22.91
C GLN A 303 -6.96 -6.31 -23.30
N THR A 304 -7.42 -5.08 -23.05
CA THR A 304 -6.67 -3.86 -23.36
C THR A 304 -5.78 -3.40 -22.21
N LYS A 305 -5.92 -4.03 -21.02
CA LYS A 305 -5.24 -3.68 -19.78
C LYS A 305 -5.41 -2.19 -19.47
N ALA A 306 -6.64 -1.71 -19.56
CA ALA A 306 -6.96 -0.31 -19.36
C ALA A 306 -8.28 -0.14 -18.59
N LEU A 307 -8.38 0.99 -17.90
CA LEU A 307 -9.58 1.41 -17.20
C LEU A 307 -10.38 2.35 -18.11
N TYR A 308 -11.67 2.05 -18.26
CA TYR A 308 -12.62 2.85 -19.03
C TYR A 308 -13.76 3.34 -18.13
N SER A 309 -14.56 4.26 -18.65
CA SER A 309 -15.92 4.43 -18.14
C SER A 309 -16.79 3.27 -18.63
N ALA A 310 -17.74 2.82 -17.81
CA ALA A 310 -18.62 1.71 -18.14
C ALA A 310 -19.65 2.05 -19.25
N THR A 311 -19.69 3.31 -19.70
CA THR A 311 -20.42 3.76 -20.88
C THR A 311 -20.03 2.90 -22.08
N THR A 312 -21.02 2.29 -22.72
CA THR A 312 -20.78 1.37 -23.84
C THR A 312 -20.83 2.11 -25.17
N VAL A 313 -19.82 1.88 -26.01
CA VAL A 313 -19.78 2.37 -27.40
C VAL A 313 -19.66 1.23 -28.41
N ASN A 314 -20.20 1.47 -29.61
CA ASN A 314 -20.18 0.49 -30.70
C ASN A 314 -19.90 1.17 -32.05
N LYS A 315 -19.95 0.41 -33.15
CA LYS A 315 -19.62 0.91 -34.50
C LYS A 315 -20.50 2.08 -34.97
N ALA A 316 -21.66 2.32 -34.35
CA ALA A 316 -22.52 3.46 -34.65
C ALA A 316 -22.18 4.71 -33.82
N THR A 317 -21.24 4.61 -32.87
CA THR A 317 -20.83 5.71 -31.98
C THR A 317 -19.54 6.35 -32.45
N ALA A 318 -19.54 7.68 -32.54
CA ALA A 318 -18.34 8.50 -32.63
C ALA A 318 -17.89 8.98 -31.24
N ILE A 319 -16.61 8.84 -30.91
CA ILE A 319 -16.02 9.56 -29.78
C ILE A 319 -15.44 10.86 -30.33
N ILE A 320 -15.81 12.01 -29.78
CA ILE A 320 -15.38 13.32 -30.25
C ILE A 320 -14.63 14.02 -29.12
N ILE A 321 -13.31 14.19 -29.29
CA ILE A 321 -12.40 14.80 -28.33
C ILE A 321 -11.98 16.16 -28.88
N GLY A 322 -12.06 17.21 -28.07
CA GLY A 322 -11.73 18.55 -28.57
C GLY A 322 -11.90 19.67 -27.57
N ASP A 323 -11.92 20.89 -28.09
CA ASP A 323 -12.05 22.11 -27.30
C ASP A 323 -13.52 22.52 -27.05
N SER A 324 -13.74 23.79 -26.70
CA SER A 324 -15.06 24.34 -26.40
C SER A 324 -15.99 24.44 -27.62
N GLN A 325 -15.55 24.14 -28.84
CA GLN A 325 -16.41 24.11 -30.04
C GLN A 325 -17.27 22.85 -30.18
N LEU A 326 -17.15 21.88 -29.28
CA LEU A 326 -17.85 20.60 -29.38
C LEU A 326 -19.28 20.60 -28.84
N ALA A 327 -19.74 21.65 -28.17
CA ALA A 327 -21.02 21.60 -27.45
C ALA A 327 -22.24 21.47 -28.38
N GLY A 328 -23.10 20.48 -28.12
CA GLY A 328 -24.44 20.39 -28.72
C GLY A 328 -24.44 19.84 -30.15
N ASP A 329 -25.25 20.43 -31.03
CA ASP A 329 -25.31 20.09 -32.47
C ASP A 329 -24.17 20.82 -33.20
N SER A 330 -22.94 20.52 -32.78
CA SER A 330 -21.72 21.16 -33.28
C SER A 330 -21.39 20.71 -34.70
N TRP A 331 -20.49 21.44 -35.38
CA TRP A 331 -20.13 21.13 -36.77
C TRP A 331 -19.44 19.77 -36.90
N THR A 332 -18.64 19.38 -35.90
CA THR A 332 -18.00 18.05 -35.83
C THR A 332 -19.03 16.96 -35.67
N GLU A 333 -20.04 17.20 -34.84
CA GLU A 333 -21.09 16.24 -34.57
C GLU A 333 -22.06 16.07 -35.74
N GLN A 334 -22.48 17.16 -36.36
CA GLN A 334 -23.25 17.14 -37.61
C GLN A 334 -22.51 16.34 -38.70
N GLY A 335 -21.19 16.55 -38.83
CA GLY A 335 -20.35 15.79 -39.75
C GLY A 335 -20.24 14.32 -39.37
N ALA A 336 -20.06 13.98 -38.10
CA ALA A 336 -20.01 12.59 -37.63
C ALA A 336 -21.34 11.86 -37.90
N ARG A 337 -22.48 12.53 -37.64
CA ARG A 337 -23.81 12.01 -37.93
C ARG A 337 -24.00 11.77 -39.43
N ALA A 338 -23.63 12.73 -40.28
CA ALA A 338 -23.67 12.60 -41.73
C ALA A 338 -22.73 11.50 -42.27
N ALA A 339 -21.59 11.28 -41.60
CA ALA A 339 -20.67 10.18 -41.87
C ALA A 339 -21.19 8.80 -41.45
N GLY A 340 -22.39 8.71 -40.86
CA GLY A 340 -23.04 7.46 -40.48
C GLY A 340 -22.82 7.04 -39.03
N PHE A 341 -22.43 7.98 -38.15
CA PHE A 341 -22.29 7.75 -36.71
C PHE A 341 -23.42 8.47 -35.96
N PRO A 342 -24.63 7.87 -35.84
CA PRO A 342 -25.80 8.52 -35.24
C PRO A 342 -25.71 8.68 -33.71
N LYS A 343 -24.70 8.11 -33.06
CA LYS A 343 -24.45 8.23 -31.61
C LYS A 343 -23.12 8.92 -31.37
N LYS A 344 -22.99 9.61 -30.24
CA LYS A 344 -21.76 10.30 -29.87
C LYS A 344 -21.42 10.17 -28.39
N VAL A 345 -20.13 10.27 -28.08
CA VAL A 345 -19.59 10.62 -26.77
C VAL A 345 -18.69 11.82 -26.96
N GLU A 346 -19.07 12.97 -26.38
CA GLU A 346 -18.33 14.22 -26.50
C GLU A 346 -17.46 14.46 -25.27
N LEU A 347 -16.19 14.77 -25.51
CA LEU A 347 -15.16 15.08 -24.52
C LEU A 347 -14.55 16.43 -24.90
N GLY A 348 -15.31 17.50 -24.64
CA GLY A 348 -14.96 18.87 -24.96
C GLY A 348 -14.47 19.66 -23.75
N PHE A 349 -13.26 20.22 -23.84
CA PHE A 349 -12.66 21.01 -22.75
C PHE A 349 -12.17 22.35 -23.29
N GLY A 350 -12.83 23.43 -22.86
CA GLY A 350 -12.45 24.78 -23.28
C GLY A 350 -11.00 25.10 -22.94
N GLY A 351 -10.28 25.67 -23.92
CA GLY A 351 -8.86 26.01 -23.78
C GLY A 351 -7.89 24.89 -24.10
N TRP A 352 -8.35 23.69 -24.47
CA TRP A 352 -7.46 22.60 -24.86
C TRP A 352 -6.75 22.86 -26.19
N GLY A 353 -5.48 22.49 -26.19
CA GLY A 353 -4.58 22.32 -27.32
C GLY A 353 -3.72 21.10 -27.00
N TYR A 354 -2.93 20.63 -27.95
CA TYR A 354 -2.01 19.51 -27.72
C TYR A 354 -0.99 19.84 -26.62
N THR A 355 -0.50 21.07 -26.55
CA THR A 355 0.48 21.51 -25.54
C THR A 355 -0.15 22.22 -24.35
N ARG A 356 -1.48 22.45 -24.39
CA ARG A 356 -2.16 23.31 -23.42
C ARG A 356 -2.91 22.49 -22.39
N THR A 357 -2.65 22.82 -21.13
CA THR A 357 -3.40 22.31 -20.00
C THR A 357 -4.62 23.20 -19.72
N THR A 358 -5.69 22.64 -19.18
CA THR A 358 -6.83 23.42 -18.69
C THR A 358 -7.09 23.12 -17.21
N PRO A 359 -7.60 24.06 -16.41
CA PRO A 359 -7.92 23.78 -15.00
C PRO A 359 -8.88 22.60 -14.81
N SER A 360 -9.81 22.41 -15.74
CA SER A 360 -10.79 21.31 -15.70
C SER A 360 -10.18 19.92 -15.89
N THR A 361 -9.03 19.82 -16.55
CA THR A 361 -8.37 18.53 -16.86
C THR A 361 -7.04 18.37 -16.15
N GLY A 362 -6.39 19.49 -15.79
CA GLY A 362 -5.14 19.57 -15.06
C GLY A 362 -3.91 19.12 -15.84
N GLY A 363 -4.02 18.86 -17.14
CA GLY A 363 -2.94 18.30 -17.96
C GLY A 363 -3.19 18.47 -19.45
N THR A 364 -2.17 18.13 -20.26
CA THR A 364 -2.29 18.06 -21.73
C THR A 364 -3.10 16.82 -22.11
N PRO A 365 -3.66 16.73 -23.33
CA PRO A 365 -4.48 15.59 -23.74
C PRO A 365 -3.79 14.22 -23.56
N ASP A 366 -2.50 14.13 -23.86
CA ASP A 366 -1.70 12.90 -23.67
C ASP A 366 -1.52 12.54 -22.19
N ASP A 367 -1.21 13.51 -21.33
CA ASP A 367 -1.15 13.31 -19.87
C ASP A 367 -2.50 12.88 -19.31
N VAL A 368 -3.58 13.54 -19.74
CA VAL A 368 -4.92 13.33 -19.19
C VAL A 368 -5.46 11.93 -19.53
N LEU A 369 -5.21 11.44 -20.75
CA LEU A 369 -5.60 10.09 -21.15
C LEU A 369 -4.74 9.04 -20.43
N SER A 370 -3.42 9.22 -20.37
CA SER A 370 -2.50 8.25 -19.76
C SER A 370 -2.59 8.19 -18.22
N SER A 371 -2.90 9.32 -17.56
CA SER A 371 -3.09 9.40 -16.11
C SER A 371 -4.53 9.14 -15.65
N LEU A 372 -5.42 8.75 -16.57
CA LEU A 372 -6.82 8.39 -16.29
C LEU A 372 -7.65 9.52 -15.68
N ARG A 373 -7.24 10.79 -15.88
CA ARG A 373 -8.00 11.97 -15.43
C ARG A 373 -9.31 12.13 -16.21
N ILE A 374 -9.37 11.56 -17.40
CA ILE A 374 -10.59 11.35 -18.16
C ILE A 374 -10.59 9.90 -18.62
N LEU A 375 -11.72 9.22 -18.41
CA LEU A 375 -11.89 7.85 -18.86
C LEU A 375 -12.67 7.83 -20.18
N LEU A 376 -12.08 7.21 -21.20
CA LEU A 376 -12.78 6.93 -22.45
C LEU A 376 -13.81 5.80 -22.23
N PRO A 377 -14.88 5.73 -23.03
CA PRO A 377 -15.92 4.72 -22.88
C PRO A 377 -15.50 3.34 -23.40
N GLN A 378 -15.89 2.26 -22.73
CA GLN A 378 -15.55 0.92 -23.18
C GLN A 378 -16.31 0.51 -24.45
N GLY A 379 -15.64 -0.17 -25.36
CA GLY A 379 -16.24 -0.82 -26.53
C GLY A 379 -15.47 -0.55 -27.81
N ASN A 380 -16.16 -0.73 -28.95
CA ASN A 380 -15.56 -0.58 -30.27
C ASN A 380 -16.26 0.55 -31.03
N PRO A 381 -15.90 1.82 -30.78
CA PRO A 381 -16.47 2.96 -31.46
C PRO A 381 -16.21 2.89 -32.97
N GLY A 382 -17.13 3.45 -33.75
CA GLY A 382 -17.02 3.51 -35.20
C GLY A 382 -15.92 4.43 -35.69
N ALA A 383 -15.67 5.52 -34.96
CA ALA A 383 -14.59 6.46 -35.22
C ALA A 383 -14.25 7.28 -33.96
N ILE A 384 -13.02 7.80 -33.91
CA ILE A 384 -12.59 8.80 -32.93
C ILE A 384 -12.24 10.07 -33.71
N PHE A 385 -12.86 11.19 -33.35
CA PHE A 385 -12.60 12.51 -33.91
C PHE A 385 -11.79 13.32 -32.92
N ILE A 386 -10.70 13.93 -33.37
CA ILE A 386 -9.85 14.79 -32.54
C ILE A 386 -9.86 16.19 -33.15
N THR A 387 -10.30 17.18 -32.37
CA THR A 387 -10.45 18.57 -32.81
C THR A 387 -9.78 19.50 -31.81
N LEU A 388 -8.48 19.69 -31.97
CA LEU A 388 -7.60 20.39 -31.03
C LEU A 388 -6.67 21.37 -31.78
N GLY A 389 -5.85 22.11 -31.05
CA GLY A 389 -4.74 22.90 -31.62
C GLY A 389 -4.98 24.41 -31.73
N GLY A 390 -6.24 24.86 -31.62
CA GLY A 390 -6.57 26.28 -31.71
C GLY A 390 -5.88 27.15 -30.66
N ASN A 391 -5.71 26.62 -29.44
CA ASN A 391 -5.06 27.33 -28.34
C ASN A 391 -3.53 27.27 -28.42
N ASP A 392 -2.96 26.25 -29.04
CA ASP A 392 -1.51 26.17 -29.30
C ASP A 392 -1.09 27.28 -30.26
N ALA A 393 -1.91 27.54 -31.29
CA ALA A 393 -1.70 28.62 -32.26
C ALA A 393 -1.80 30.02 -31.62
N THR A 394 -2.61 30.21 -30.58
CA THR A 394 -2.68 31.51 -29.89
C THR A 394 -1.52 31.67 -28.90
N ALA A 395 -1.03 30.58 -28.33
CA ALA A 395 0.09 30.59 -27.39
C ALA A 395 1.48 30.59 -28.05
N ASN A 396 1.55 30.49 -29.38
CA ASN A 396 2.79 30.31 -30.14
C ASN A 396 3.65 29.14 -29.61
N ALA A 397 3.01 28.00 -29.34
CA ALA A 397 3.74 26.78 -29.03
C ALA A 397 4.62 26.35 -30.21
N SER A 398 5.75 25.70 -29.93
CA SER A 398 6.68 25.26 -30.98
C SER A 398 6.07 24.11 -31.81
N ASP A 399 6.38 24.08 -33.11
CA ASP A 399 5.95 23.00 -34.00
C ASP A 399 6.36 21.62 -33.47
N HIS A 400 7.57 21.52 -32.90
CA HIS A 400 8.09 20.29 -32.30
C HIS A 400 7.23 19.81 -31.13
N ASP A 401 6.86 20.71 -30.21
CA ASP A 401 6.09 20.34 -29.02
C ASP A 401 4.64 19.97 -29.40
N ILE A 402 4.05 20.71 -30.33
CA ILE A 402 2.71 20.40 -30.86
C ILE A 402 2.69 18.98 -31.44
N ILE A 403 3.64 18.64 -32.32
CA ILE A 403 3.72 17.32 -32.95
C ILE A 403 4.01 16.24 -31.89
N THR A 404 4.88 16.51 -30.93
CA THR A 404 5.23 15.56 -29.86
C THR A 404 4.01 15.19 -29.03
N HIS A 405 3.27 16.17 -28.53
CA HIS A 405 2.08 15.93 -27.72
C HIS A 405 0.93 15.33 -28.53
N ALA A 406 0.74 15.76 -29.78
CA ALA A 406 -0.26 15.19 -30.67
C ALA A 406 0.00 13.71 -30.93
N THR A 407 1.24 13.35 -31.25
CA THR A 407 1.66 11.96 -31.49
C THR A 407 1.41 11.07 -30.26
N LYS A 408 1.75 11.54 -29.06
CA LYS A 408 1.47 10.79 -27.81
C LYS A 408 -0.03 10.59 -27.59
N THR A 409 -0.83 11.61 -27.84
CA THR A 409 -2.30 11.54 -27.74
C THR A 409 -2.86 10.48 -28.69
N TRP A 410 -2.44 10.50 -29.95
CA TRP A 410 -2.93 9.55 -30.97
C TRP A 410 -2.46 8.13 -30.72
N ALA A 411 -1.21 7.96 -30.27
CA ALA A 411 -0.66 6.65 -29.90
C ALA A 411 -1.47 6.02 -28.76
N GLU A 412 -1.84 6.80 -27.73
CA GLU A 412 -2.65 6.29 -26.61
C GLU A 412 -4.07 5.93 -27.06
N LEU A 413 -4.69 6.76 -27.91
CA LEU A 413 -6.00 6.44 -28.50
C LEU A 413 -5.96 5.18 -29.36
N HIS A 414 -4.91 5.01 -30.16
CA HIS A 414 -4.72 3.81 -30.98
C HIS A 414 -4.46 2.57 -30.10
N ARG A 415 -3.71 2.71 -29.00
CA ARG A 415 -3.50 1.63 -28.03
C ARG A 415 -4.83 1.18 -27.40
N LEU A 416 -5.69 2.14 -27.03
CA LEU A 416 -6.99 1.88 -26.42
C LEU A 416 -8.04 1.36 -27.41
N TYR A 417 -7.95 1.76 -28.68
CA TYR A 417 -8.89 1.40 -29.75
C TYR A 417 -8.17 1.03 -31.06
N PRO A 418 -7.44 -0.10 -31.09
CA PRO A 418 -6.54 -0.43 -32.21
C PRO A 418 -7.25 -0.68 -33.55
N LYS A 419 -8.56 -0.91 -33.51
CA LYS A 419 -9.39 -1.18 -34.69
C LYS A 419 -10.25 0.01 -35.12
N THR A 420 -10.23 1.11 -34.36
CA THR A 420 -11.08 2.27 -34.65
C THR A 420 -10.30 3.29 -35.47
N PRO A 421 -10.85 3.77 -36.61
CA PRO A 421 -10.24 4.86 -37.35
C PRO A 421 -10.20 6.14 -36.52
N ILE A 422 -9.02 6.78 -36.50
CA ILE A 422 -8.81 8.07 -35.84
C ILE A 422 -8.78 9.16 -36.91
N ILE A 423 -9.73 10.08 -36.80
CA ILE A 423 -9.93 11.23 -37.67
C ILE A 423 -9.36 12.44 -36.95
N VAL A 424 -8.28 12.98 -37.50
CA VAL A 424 -7.58 14.13 -36.94
C VAL A 424 -8.04 15.36 -37.71
N ASN A 425 -8.91 16.14 -37.07
CA ASN A 425 -9.26 17.45 -37.58
C ASN A 425 -8.09 18.39 -37.29
N GLY A 426 -7.77 19.22 -38.29
CA GLY A 426 -6.81 20.30 -38.10
C GLY A 426 -7.39 21.42 -37.23
N VAL A 427 -6.87 22.64 -37.39
CA VAL A 427 -7.20 23.76 -36.52
C VAL A 427 -8.22 24.67 -37.18
N MET A 428 -9.38 24.83 -36.53
CA MET A 428 -10.42 25.72 -37.01
C MET A 428 -9.91 27.16 -37.11
N SER A 429 -10.09 27.75 -38.28
CA SER A 429 -9.69 29.11 -38.59
C SER A 429 -10.62 29.77 -39.60
N THR A 430 -10.55 31.10 -39.71
CA THR A 430 -11.07 31.87 -40.84
C THR A 430 -9.93 32.19 -41.82
N ASN A 431 -10.25 32.83 -42.95
CA ASN A 431 -9.29 33.33 -43.94
C ASN A 431 -8.72 34.71 -43.58
N ALA A 432 -9.14 35.30 -42.46
CA ALA A 432 -8.64 36.60 -42.01
C ALA A 432 -7.12 36.54 -41.70
N PRO A 433 -6.38 37.66 -41.85
CA PRO A 433 -4.95 37.72 -41.55
C PRO A 433 -4.59 37.28 -40.12
N GLY A 434 -5.43 37.60 -39.13
CA GLY A 434 -5.23 37.23 -37.72
C GLY A 434 -5.25 35.72 -37.43
N HIS A 435 -5.68 34.90 -38.39
CA HIS A 435 -5.74 33.45 -38.26
C HIS A 435 -4.61 32.71 -39.00
N THR A 436 -3.56 33.42 -39.41
CA THR A 436 -2.40 32.83 -40.10
C THR A 436 -1.75 31.72 -39.29
N ASN A 437 -1.51 31.92 -37.98
CA ASN A 437 -0.89 30.88 -37.16
C ASN A 437 -1.79 29.65 -36.95
N ARG A 438 -3.12 29.85 -36.87
CA ARG A 438 -4.07 28.73 -36.81
C ARG A 438 -3.99 27.86 -38.07
N ARG A 439 -3.88 28.49 -39.25
CA ARG A 439 -3.69 27.76 -40.52
C ARG A 439 -2.34 27.05 -40.60
N HIS A 440 -1.28 27.63 -40.01
CA HIS A 440 0.02 26.95 -39.88
C HIS A 440 -0.09 25.69 -39.02
N VAL A 441 -0.68 25.79 -37.82
CA VAL A 441 -0.85 24.63 -36.93
C VAL A 441 -1.78 23.58 -37.55
N ASP A 442 -2.83 23.97 -38.29
CA ASP A 442 -3.63 23.04 -39.08
C ASP A 442 -2.75 22.23 -40.05
N GLN A 443 -1.93 22.90 -40.85
CA GLN A 443 -1.03 22.24 -41.80
C GLN A 443 -0.06 21.27 -41.11
N LEU A 444 0.54 21.66 -39.99
CA LEU A 444 1.42 20.80 -39.20
C LEU A 444 0.72 19.52 -38.74
N ILE A 445 -0.45 19.67 -38.10
CA ILE A 445 -1.23 18.56 -37.57
C ILE A 445 -1.68 17.62 -38.68
N ILE A 446 -2.14 18.17 -39.80
CA ILE A 446 -2.60 17.40 -40.96
C ILE A 446 -1.46 16.62 -41.62
N GLN A 447 -0.28 17.22 -41.75
CA GLN A 447 0.90 16.54 -42.28
C GLN A 447 1.37 15.43 -41.34
N ALA A 448 1.43 15.71 -40.03
CA ALA A 448 1.82 14.72 -39.01
C ALA A 448 0.84 13.55 -38.91
N ALA A 449 -0.47 13.83 -38.93
CA ALA A 449 -1.50 12.80 -38.92
C ALA A 449 -1.39 11.89 -40.16
N LYS A 450 -1.21 12.49 -41.34
CA LYS A 450 -1.05 11.74 -42.60
C LYS A 450 0.20 10.87 -42.59
N SER A 451 1.34 11.38 -42.13
CA SER A 451 2.59 10.62 -42.12
C SER A 451 2.56 9.42 -41.16
N GLN A 452 1.70 9.49 -40.14
CA GLN A 452 1.49 8.42 -39.16
C GLN A 452 0.31 7.49 -39.50
N GLY A 453 -0.35 7.69 -40.64
CA GLY A 453 -1.42 6.81 -41.11
C GLY A 453 -2.80 7.06 -40.48
N TYR A 454 -3.01 8.20 -39.81
CA TYR A 454 -4.33 8.64 -39.37
C TYR A 454 -5.10 9.32 -40.52
N ILE A 455 -6.40 9.59 -40.32
CA ILE A 455 -7.25 10.22 -41.34
C ILE A 455 -7.27 11.75 -41.13
N PRO A 456 -6.53 12.54 -41.91
CA PRO A 456 -6.52 13.99 -41.73
C PRO A 456 -7.73 14.67 -42.38
N VAL A 457 -8.33 15.62 -41.69
CA VAL A 457 -9.32 16.55 -42.25
C VAL A 457 -8.92 17.99 -41.91
N SER A 458 -8.35 18.70 -42.88
CA SER A 458 -8.03 20.12 -42.69
C SER A 458 -9.32 20.91 -42.53
N VAL A 459 -9.37 21.78 -41.52
CA VAL A 459 -10.50 22.68 -41.26
C VAL A 459 -10.07 24.15 -41.29
N ALA A 460 -8.86 24.41 -41.77
CA ALA A 460 -8.34 25.74 -42.05
C ALA A 460 -9.29 26.53 -42.96
N GLY A 461 -9.62 27.75 -42.56
CA GLY A 461 -10.46 28.67 -43.32
C GLY A 461 -11.96 28.37 -43.28
N MET A 462 -12.39 27.18 -42.83
CA MET A 462 -13.80 26.78 -42.86
C MET A 462 -14.71 27.69 -42.03
N ALA A 463 -14.20 28.28 -40.92
CA ALA A 463 -14.98 29.19 -40.10
C ALA A 463 -15.31 30.53 -40.81
N THR A 464 -14.73 30.79 -41.99
CA THR A 464 -15.12 31.93 -42.84
C THR A 464 -16.58 31.81 -43.31
N THR A 465 -17.10 30.60 -43.49
CA THR A 465 -18.49 30.38 -43.93
C THR A 465 -19.50 30.77 -42.86
N ALA A 466 -19.10 30.80 -41.58
CA ALA A 466 -19.96 31.23 -40.49
C ALA A 466 -20.29 32.73 -40.54
N SER A 467 -19.52 33.56 -41.27
CA SER A 467 -19.70 35.01 -41.32
C SER A 467 -19.78 35.61 -39.90
N ASN A 468 -20.84 36.32 -39.55
CA ASN A 468 -21.04 36.92 -38.21
C ASN A 468 -21.78 36.01 -37.22
N ASN A 469 -21.96 34.72 -37.54
CA ASN A 469 -22.76 33.79 -36.72
C ASN A 469 -21.96 33.18 -35.56
N TYR A 470 -21.57 34.03 -34.62
CA TYR A 470 -20.88 33.65 -33.41
C TYR A 470 -21.71 34.00 -32.17
N LYS A 471 -21.55 33.22 -31.11
CA LYS A 471 -22.12 33.47 -29.78
C LYS A 471 -21.28 34.50 -29.01
N ASP A 472 -19.97 34.47 -29.21
CA ASP A 472 -19.00 35.43 -28.69
C ASP A 472 -17.85 35.59 -29.71
N ASN A 473 -16.73 36.21 -29.33
CA ASN A 473 -15.63 36.46 -30.28
C ASN A 473 -14.88 35.19 -30.75
N VAL A 474 -15.21 34.01 -30.23
CA VAL A 474 -14.50 32.75 -30.51
C VAL A 474 -15.47 31.61 -30.85
N HIS A 475 -16.60 31.51 -30.16
CA HIS A 475 -17.50 30.38 -30.27
C HIS A 475 -18.60 30.61 -31.30
N LEU A 476 -18.77 29.66 -32.21
CA LEU A 476 -19.91 29.66 -33.13
C LEU A 476 -21.24 29.59 -32.37
N ASN A 477 -22.27 30.27 -32.90
CA ASN A 477 -23.64 29.98 -32.50
C ASN A 477 -24.19 28.81 -33.35
N GLN A 478 -25.42 28.37 -33.12
CA GLN A 478 -25.97 27.22 -33.85
C GLN A 478 -26.01 27.45 -35.38
N THR A 479 -26.37 28.65 -35.84
CA THR A 479 -26.32 29.00 -37.27
C THR A 479 -24.90 28.88 -37.83
N GLY A 480 -23.91 29.37 -37.08
CA GLY A 480 -22.50 29.24 -37.44
C GLY A 480 -22.04 27.78 -37.53
N HIS A 481 -22.44 26.95 -36.56
CA HIS A 481 -22.19 25.51 -36.59
C HIS A 481 -22.78 24.85 -37.84
N ASN A 482 -24.04 25.15 -38.17
CA ASN A 482 -24.70 24.59 -39.36
C ASN A 482 -23.99 24.97 -40.67
N LEU A 483 -23.55 26.23 -40.79
CA LEU A 483 -22.85 26.72 -41.98
C LEU A 483 -21.46 26.06 -42.16
N VAL A 484 -20.73 25.90 -41.05
CA VAL A 484 -19.42 25.22 -41.08
C VAL A 484 -19.59 23.73 -41.33
N ALA A 485 -20.61 23.10 -40.75
CA ALA A 485 -20.91 21.67 -40.90
C ALA A 485 -21.05 21.26 -42.36
N ILE A 486 -21.65 22.09 -43.23
CA ILE A 486 -21.80 21.80 -44.66
C ILE A 486 -20.43 21.55 -45.31
N THR A 487 -19.48 22.45 -45.08
CA THR A 487 -18.14 22.37 -45.68
C THR A 487 -17.31 21.26 -45.05
N TYR A 488 -17.37 21.13 -43.72
CA TYR A 488 -16.68 20.07 -42.99
C TYR A 488 -17.18 18.68 -43.40
N THR A 489 -18.50 18.48 -43.52
CA THR A 489 -19.09 17.19 -43.88
C THR A 489 -18.59 16.71 -45.24
N ALA A 490 -18.55 17.61 -46.24
CA ALA A 490 -18.03 17.27 -47.56
C ALA A 490 -16.55 16.85 -47.51
N ALA A 491 -15.73 17.56 -46.73
CA ALA A 491 -14.31 17.23 -46.56
C ALA A 491 -14.12 15.90 -45.81
N LEU A 492 -14.91 15.68 -44.75
CA LEU A 492 -14.88 14.47 -43.94
C LEU A 492 -15.27 13.24 -44.76
N LEU A 493 -16.40 13.26 -45.46
CA LEU A 493 -16.89 12.15 -46.27
C LEU A 493 -15.83 11.74 -47.30
N LYS A 494 -15.26 12.73 -48.00
CA LYS A 494 -14.14 12.51 -48.92
C LYS A 494 -12.94 11.84 -48.25
N ALA A 495 -12.55 12.29 -47.06
CA ALA A 495 -11.40 11.75 -46.33
C ALA A 495 -11.61 10.29 -45.87
N ILE A 496 -12.85 9.90 -45.59
CA ILE A 496 -13.21 8.52 -45.20
C ILE A 496 -13.69 7.66 -46.39
N GLY A 497 -13.63 8.17 -47.62
CA GLY A 497 -13.97 7.43 -48.84
C GLY A 497 -15.47 7.20 -49.05
N LYS A 498 -16.31 8.14 -48.60
CA LYS A 498 -17.76 8.19 -48.86
C LYS A 498 -18.09 9.41 -49.70
#